data_AF-A0A7M2T2R0-F1
#
_entry.id   AF-A0A7M2T2R0-F1
#
_cell.length_a   1.000
_cell.length_b   1.000
_cell.length_c   1.000
_cell.angle_alpha   90.00
_cell.angle_beta   90.00
_cell.angle_gamma   90.00
#
_symmetry.space_group_name_H-M   'P 1'
#
loop_
_entity.id
_entity.type
_entity.pdbx_description
1 polymer ?
#
loop_
_entity_poly.entity_id
_entity_poly.type
_entity_poly.pdbx_seq_one_letter_code
_entity_poly.pdbx_strand_id
1 'polypeptide(L)'
;MTTPAIDAHVRLDTHPAHSSAVTAILTGTRHRTAHALLTARGFEAADEHTLVLARIDHEEPYWAKKAAQALTAEGITTEITPRLREAIDEEWTGANYPMPWCTREEIREVSNEAQKIYDDIRRGRLVIHAHADDSGTTVAVGTYREGKSIYLHGENHLRQIADTFDAPAQALAAFERLHGDTMRPGAAPMTDTEHQTAEARTTLGAPAAAKPEQPAQRTETVPAYAADPGDHEALLNHFLESQGEWEKYRTWDDNTTIASHESLTLRALFDHDAESRDTKWTIAAYESPVSGRLWHATATATTPVQIVRTLLNALASGDAWGSGPATSVFETTIAEATRPLADAGWKGTIDGRWIRWEAAGGEAAGVLFDAFAAQKPHSLLPTWTVWGGNAADRPTWAIQLSPKTPAELLHDITFELAHGQGVRHALPVPTRPAAQTHQPMLIRAPTVRSTPGR
;
A
#
# COMPACT_ATOMS: atom_id res chain seq x y z
N MET A 1 24.13 43.36 -18.83
CA MET A 1 24.33 43.40 -17.37
C MET A 1 23.83 42.07 -16.84
N THR A 2 24.71 41.23 -16.29
CA THR A 2 24.32 39.97 -15.66
C THR A 2 23.73 40.29 -14.29
N THR A 3 22.47 39.94 -14.07
CA THR A 3 21.82 40.05 -12.75
C THR A 3 22.66 39.24 -11.75
N PRO A 4 23.04 39.80 -10.59
CA PRO A 4 23.81 39.06 -9.60
C PRO A 4 22.98 37.87 -9.12
N ALA A 5 23.57 36.67 -9.14
CA ALA A 5 22.92 35.45 -8.67
C ALA A 5 22.51 35.61 -7.20
N ILE A 6 21.29 35.18 -6.87
CA ILE A 6 20.82 35.17 -5.49
C ILE A 6 21.59 34.08 -4.75
N ASP A 7 22.18 34.41 -3.60
CA ASP A 7 22.83 33.42 -2.71
C ASP A 7 21.78 32.55 -1.99
N ALA A 8 21.10 31.74 -2.78
CA ALA A 8 20.17 30.72 -2.36
C ALA A 8 20.35 29.50 -3.27
N HIS A 9 20.34 28.32 -2.67
CA HIS A 9 20.40 27.07 -3.40
C HIS A 9 19.26 26.17 -2.94
N VAL A 10 18.56 25.58 -3.91
CA VAL A 10 17.44 24.66 -3.68
C VAL A 10 17.80 23.31 -4.28
N ARG A 11 17.72 22.25 -3.48
CA ARG A 11 17.77 20.87 -3.96
C ARG A 11 16.38 20.27 -3.89
N LEU A 12 15.84 19.85 -5.02
CA LEU A 12 14.57 19.14 -5.14
C LEU A 12 14.81 17.65 -5.29
N ASP A 13 14.18 16.86 -4.43
CA ASP A 13 14.32 15.40 -4.38
C ASP A 13 12.98 14.73 -4.10
N THR A 14 12.82 13.45 -4.44
CA THR A 14 11.63 12.68 -4.06
C THR A 14 11.58 12.49 -2.55
N HIS A 15 10.37 12.49 -1.97
CA HIS A 15 10.19 12.29 -0.55
C HIS A 15 10.59 10.87 -0.13
N PRO A 16 11.34 10.69 0.98
CA PRO A 16 11.93 9.39 1.32
C PRO A 16 10.90 8.32 1.69
N ALA A 17 9.75 8.72 2.23
CA ALA A 17 8.67 7.82 2.66
C ALA A 17 7.41 7.86 1.78
N HIS A 18 7.32 8.78 0.81
CA HIS A 18 6.12 8.96 -0.02
C HIS A 18 6.57 9.21 -1.46
N SER A 19 6.48 8.21 -2.32
CA SER A 19 7.09 8.20 -3.65
C SER A 19 6.59 9.31 -4.58
N SER A 20 5.34 9.76 -4.41
CA SER A 20 4.75 10.86 -5.19
C SER A 20 5.15 12.26 -4.68
N ALA A 21 5.44 12.42 -3.38
CA ALA A 21 5.76 13.73 -2.83
C ALA A 21 7.20 14.20 -3.15
N VAL A 22 7.42 15.51 -3.15
CA VAL A 22 8.71 16.15 -3.43
C VAL A 22 9.17 16.97 -2.23
N THR A 23 10.43 16.79 -1.84
CA THR A 23 11.11 17.63 -0.86
C THR A 23 11.94 18.72 -1.53
N ALA A 24 12.04 19.87 -0.88
CA ALA A 24 12.92 20.97 -1.24
C ALA A 24 13.80 21.35 -0.05
N ILE A 25 15.11 21.17 -0.18
CA ILE A 25 16.10 21.56 0.83
C ILE A 25 16.75 22.87 0.40
N LEU A 26 16.78 23.86 1.30
CA LEU A 26 17.24 25.21 1.03
C LEU A 26 18.52 25.51 1.79
N THR A 27 19.51 26.06 1.08
CA THR A 27 20.76 26.54 1.64
C THR A 27 21.09 27.95 1.12
N GLY A 28 22.06 28.63 1.74
CA GLY A 28 22.49 29.98 1.37
C GLY A 28 21.90 31.09 2.26
N THR A 29 22.52 32.27 2.22
CA THR A 29 22.15 33.40 3.10
C THR A 29 20.81 34.05 2.73
N ARG A 30 20.30 33.81 1.52
CA ARG A 30 19.02 34.33 1.01
C ARG A 30 17.97 33.23 0.78
N HIS A 31 18.05 32.11 1.51
CA HIS A 31 17.09 31.00 1.42
C HIS A 31 15.62 31.43 1.57
N ARG A 32 15.32 32.51 2.32
CA ARG A 32 13.95 33.02 2.49
C ARG A 32 13.26 33.44 1.19
N THR A 33 14.02 33.93 0.20
CA THR A 33 13.46 34.25 -1.12
C THR A 33 13.00 32.98 -1.84
N ALA A 34 13.84 31.94 -1.82
CA ALA A 34 13.51 30.63 -2.38
C ALA A 34 12.33 29.98 -1.63
N HIS A 35 12.28 30.11 -0.30
CA HIS A 35 11.17 29.65 0.52
C HIS A 35 9.85 30.29 0.10
N ALA A 36 9.81 31.62 -0.05
CA ALA A 36 8.60 32.33 -0.47
C ALA A 36 8.12 31.92 -1.88
N LEU A 37 9.06 31.75 -2.82
CA LEU A 37 8.76 31.29 -4.18
C LEU A 37 8.19 29.87 -4.20
N LEU A 38 8.79 28.95 -3.43
CA LEU A 38 8.30 27.58 -3.30
C LEU A 38 6.91 27.54 -2.63
N THR A 39 6.71 28.34 -1.58
CA THR A 39 5.40 28.45 -0.90
C THR A 39 4.30 28.92 -1.87
N ALA A 40 4.59 29.91 -2.71
CA ALA A 40 3.68 30.40 -3.73
C ALA A 40 3.36 29.34 -4.82
N ARG A 41 4.14 28.25 -4.89
CA ARG A 41 3.96 27.12 -5.80
C ARG A 41 3.40 25.87 -5.11
N GLY A 42 2.89 26.02 -3.90
CA GLY A 42 2.20 24.94 -3.18
C GLY A 42 3.10 24.05 -2.34
N PHE A 43 4.39 24.37 -2.20
CA PHE A 43 5.23 23.74 -1.19
C PHE A 43 4.85 24.24 0.21
N GLU A 44 4.87 23.36 1.19
CA GLU A 44 4.57 23.65 2.59
C GLU A 44 5.83 23.49 3.43
N ALA A 45 6.06 24.41 4.36
CA ALA A 45 7.22 24.35 5.23
C ALA A 45 7.10 23.19 6.22
N ALA A 46 8.07 22.28 6.16
CA ALA A 46 8.30 21.29 7.22
C ALA A 46 9.18 21.90 8.32
N ASP A 47 10.18 22.70 7.94
CA ASP A 47 11.02 23.52 8.82
C ASP A 47 11.56 24.77 8.07
N GLU A 48 12.50 25.53 8.66
CA GLU A 48 13.05 26.77 8.04
C GLU A 48 13.81 26.52 6.72
N HIS A 49 14.36 25.33 6.54
CA HIS A 49 15.21 24.94 5.41
C HIS A 49 14.65 23.76 4.60
N THR A 50 13.46 23.26 4.94
CA THR A 50 12.84 22.12 4.28
C THR A 50 11.39 22.43 3.97
N LEU A 51 11.00 22.30 2.69
CA LEU A 51 9.60 22.32 2.28
C LEU A 51 9.21 21.01 1.59
N VAL A 52 7.91 20.73 1.59
CA VAL A 52 7.31 19.54 0.98
C VAL A 52 6.21 19.95 0.02
N LEU A 53 6.23 19.40 -1.18
CA LEU A 53 5.10 19.41 -2.11
C LEU A 53 4.48 18.01 -2.08
N ALA A 54 3.23 17.93 -1.66
CA ALA A 54 2.40 16.74 -1.74
C ALA A 54 1.00 17.17 -2.20
N ARG A 55 0.40 16.43 -3.11
CA ARG A 55 -0.84 16.79 -3.81
C ARG A 55 -1.73 15.56 -4.00
N ILE A 56 -3.04 15.79 -4.02
CA ILE A 56 -4.06 14.76 -4.23
C ILE A 56 -4.17 14.31 -5.70
N ASP A 57 -3.47 15.01 -6.60
CA ASP A 57 -3.44 14.72 -8.04
C ASP A 57 -2.19 13.96 -8.48
N HIS A 58 -1.26 13.70 -7.56
CA HIS A 58 0.01 13.03 -7.84
C HIS A 58 0.86 13.67 -8.97
N GLU A 59 0.62 14.95 -9.29
CA GLU A 59 1.37 15.71 -10.31
C GLU A 59 2.60 16.43 -9.73
N GLU A 60 3.07 16.07 -8.54
CA GLU A 60 4.18 16.76 -7.89
C GLU A 60 5.45 16.83 -8.74
N PRO A 61 5.86 15.79 -9.51
CA PRO A 61 7.01 15.92 -10.42
C PRO A 61 6.81 17.04 -11.45
N TYR A 62 5.63 17.15 -12.06
CA TYR A 62 5.30 18.22 -12.99
C TYR A 62 5.37 19.61 -12.31
N TRP A 63 4.76 19.75 -11.14
CA TRP A 63 4.75 21.02 -10.40
C TRP A 63 6.12 21.38 -9.84
N ALA A 64 6.94 20.40 -9.44
CA ALA A 64 8.33 20.57 -9.05
C ALA A 64 9.19 21.05 -10.22
N LYS A 65 9.00 20.51 -11.44
CA LYS A 65 9.64 21.02 -12.65
C LYS A 65 9.28 22.48 -12.91
N LYS A 66 8.01 22.85 -12.78
CA LYS A 66 7.55 24.26 -12.92
C LYS A 66 8.10 25.17 -11.83
N ALA A 67 8.26 24.67 -10.60
CA ALA A 67 8.89 25.40 -9.50
C ALA A 67 10.39 25.63 -9.77
N ALA A 68 11.11 24.60 -10.22
CA ALA A 68 12.52 24.69 -10.57
C ALA A 68 12.80 25.69 -11.70
N GLN A 69 11.96 25.69 -12.74
CA GLN A 69 12.03 26.65 -13.83
C GLN A 69 11.86 28.09 -13.32
N ALA A 70 10.93 28.32 -12.39
CA ALA A 70 10.71 29.64 -11.82
C ALA A 70 11.85 30.10 -10.91
N LEU A 71 12.38 29.22 -10.05
CA LEU A 71 13.55 29.50 -9.23
C LEU A 71 14.76 29.88 -10.09
N THR A 72 14.99 29.13 -11.18
CA THR A 72 16.07 29.39 -12.13
C THR A 72 15.88 30.74 -12.84
N ALA A 73 14.65 31.11 -13.20
CA ALA A 73 14.34 32.40 -13.81
C ALA A 73 14.63 33.58 -12.87
N GLU A 74 14.50 33.38 -11.56
CA GLU A 74 14.86 34.35 -10.51
C GLU A 74 16.37 34.34 -10.16
N GLY A 75 17.17 33.54 -10.85
CA GLY A 75 18.62 33.45 -10.63
C GLY A 75 19.01 32.67 -9.36
N ILE A 76 18.14 31.77 -8.89
CA ILE A 76 18.41 30.85 -7.77
C ILE A 76 18.94 29.53 -8.31
N THR A 77 20.08 29.07 -7.77
CA THR A 77 20.68 27.80 -8.18
C THR A 77 19.78 26.64 -7.73
N THR A 78 19.25 25.88 -8.69
CA THR A 78 18.33 24.78 -8.41
C THR A 78 18.91 23.45 -8.91
N GLU A 79 19.01 22.46 -8.03
CA GLU A 79 19.36 21.08 -8.36
C GLU A 79 18.10 20.21 -8.32
N ILE A 80 17.92 19.38 -9.34
CA ILE A 80 16.92 18.31 -9.38
C ILE A 80 17.71 17.01 -9.36
N THR A 81 17.44 16.14 -8.39
CA THR A 81 18.15 14.86 -8.26
C THR A 81 17.85 13.91 -9.42
N PRO A 82 18.73 12.92 -9.69
CA PRO A 82 18.46 11.90 -10.70
C PRO A 82 17.11 11.19 -10.50
N ARG A 83 16.77 10.82 -9.26
CA ARG A 83 15.51 10.15 -8.93
C ARG A 83 14.29 11.02 -9.24
N LEU A 84 14.32 12.31 -8.87
CA LEU A 84 13.23 13.23 -9.23
C LEU A 84 13.22 13.54 -10.73
N ARG A 85 14.38 13.53 -11.39
CA ARG A 85 14.47 13.71 -12.85
C ARG A 85 13.78 12.55 -13.58
N GLU A 86 14.05 11.32 -13.16
CA GLU A 86 13.38 10.13 -13.68
C GLU A 86 11.87 10.25 -13.50
N ALA A 87 11.39 10.59 -12.31
CA ALA A 87 9.95 10.79 -12.07
C ALA A 87 9.32 11.95 -12.89
N ILE A 88 10.11 12.98 -13.25
CA ILE A 88 9.68 14.08 -14.12
C ILE A 88 9.57 13.63 -15.58
N ASP A 89 10.47 12.75 -16.01
CA ASP A 89 10.59 12.28 -17.38
C ASP A 89 9.76 10.99 -17.62
N GLU A 90 9.37 10.29 -16.55
CA GLU A 90 8.39 9.20 -16.56
C GLU A 90 7.04 9.75 -17.04
N GLU A 91 6.67 9.33 -18.25
CA GLU A 91 5.45 9.77 -18.87
C GLU A 91 4.27 9.00 -18.25
N TRP A 92 3.62 9.60 -17.25
CA TRP A 92 2.34 9.11 -16.73
C TRP A 92 1.34 9.04 -17.89
N THR A 93 1.07 7.84 -18.38
CA THR A 93 0.03 7.59 -19.37
C THR A 93 -1.31 7.62 -18.64
N GLY A 94 -2.01 8.75 -18.72
CA GLY A 94 -3.36 8.94 -18.17
C GLY A 94 -4.43 8.14 -18.90
N ALA A 95 -4.10 6.93 -19.39
CA ALA A 95 -4.91 6.09 -20.26
C ALA A 95 -6.29 5.74 -19.67
N ASN A 96 -6.50 5.97 -18.38
CA ASN A 96 -7.74 5.72 -17.65
C ASN A 96 -8.38 6.99 -17.04
N TYR A 97 -7.99 8.20 -17.47
CA TYR A 97 -8.71 9.41 -17.07
C TYR A 97 -10.17 9.33 -17.57
N PRO A 98 -11.19 9.53 -16.70
CA PRO A 98 -12.60 9.29 -17.03
C PRO A 98 -13.10 10.20 -18.17
N MET A 99 -12.31 11.20 -18.52
CA MET A 99 -12.48 12.05 -19.70
C MET A 99 -11.35 11.75 -20.71
N PRO A 100 -11.41 10.64 -21.46
CA PRO A 100 -10.37 10.25 -22.43
C PRO A 100 -10.24 11.22 -23.61
N TRP A 101 -11.18 12.16 -23.74
CA TRP A 101 -11.15 13.25 -24.71
C TRP A 101 -10.38 14.49 -24.23
N CYS A 102 -10.00 14.57 -22.95
CA CYS A 102 -9.20 15.66 -22.43
C CYS A 102 -7.72 15.47 -22.79
N THR A 103 -7.09 16.55 -23.21
CA THR A 103 -5.63 16.63 -23.35
C THR A 103 -4.96 16.58 -21.98
N ARG A 104 -3.67 16.24 -21.95
CA ARG A 104 -2.89 16.19 -20.71
C ARG A 104 -2.86 17.52 -19.96
N GLU A 105 -2.82 18.62 -20.71
CA GLU A 105 -2.83 19.97 -20.13
C GLU A 105 -4.18 20.28 -19.49
N GLU A 106 -5.28 19.96 -20.15
CA GLU A 106 -6.63 20.11 -19.58
C GLU A 106 -6.81 19.24 -18.33
N ILE A 107 -6.29 18.01 -18.32
CA ILE A 107 -6.30 17.14 -17.14
C ILE A 107 -5.57 17.81 -15.96
N ARG A 108 -4.37 18.35 -16.20
CA ARG A 108 -3.60 19.06 -15.17
C ARG A 108 -4.32 20.31 -14.67
N GLU A 109 -5.04 21.01 -15.54
CA GLU A 109 -5.86 22.16 -15.15
C GLU A 109 -7.00 21.74 -14.22
N VAL A 110 -7.78 20.73 -14.61
CA VAL A 110 -8.89 20.20 -13.80
C VAL A 110 -8.39 19.69 -12.45
N SER A 111 -7.34 18.85 -12.45
CA SER A 111 -6.74 18.32 -11.23
C SER A 111 -6.17 19.41 -10.33
N ASN A 112 -5.63 20.48 -10.92
CA ASN A 112 -5.13 21.61 -10.16
C ASN A 112 -6.25 22.44 -9.51
N GLU A 113 -7.40 22.60 -10.16
CA GLU A 113 -8.57 23.20 -9.51
C GLU A 113 -9.09 22.33 -8.37
N ALA A 114 -9.14 21.00 -8.55
CA ALA A 114 -9.50 20.07 -7.51
C ALA A 114 -8.55 20.15 -6.29
N GLN A 115 -7.23 20.24 -6.54
CA GLN A 115 -6.23 20.46 -5.51
C GLN A 115 -6.47 21.77 -4.74
N LYS A 116 -6.83 22.86 -5.42
CA LYS A 116 -7.13 24.15 -4.76
C LYS A 116 -8.35 24.03 -3.85
N ILE A 117 -9.41 23.34 -4.30
CA ILE A 117 -10.62 23.11 -3.49
C ILE A 117 -10.25 22.32 -2.22
N TYR A 118 -9.51 21.23 -2.35
CA TYR A 118 -9.02 20.46 -1.18
C TYR A 118 -8.24 21.34 -0.20
N ASP A 119 -7.34 22.17 -0.73
CA ASP A 119 -6.53 23.08 0.05
C ASP A 119 -7.35 24.19 0.72
N ASP A 120 -8.44 24.63 0.09
CA ASP A 120 -9.40 25.58 0.67
C ASP A 120 -10.19 24.96 1.82
N ILE A 121 -10.62 23.69 1.67
CA ILE A 121 -11.30 22.93 2.74
C ILE A 121 -10.36 22.76 3.92
N ARG A 122 -9.15 22.24 3.68
CA ARG A 122 -8.14 21.98 4.71
C ARG A 122 -7.73 23.24 5.47
N ARG A 123 -7.56 24.37 4.77
CA ARG A 123 -7.22 25.66 5.40
C ARG A 123 -8.44 26.39 5.98
N GLY A 124 -9.62 25.78 5.92
CA GLY A 124 -10.88 26.31 6.44
C GLY A 124 -11.40 27.53 5.69
N ARG A 125 -10.88 27.82 4.49
CA ARG A 125 -11.39 28.88 3.60
C ARG A 125 -12.73 28.50 2.98
N LEU A 126 -12.93 27.21 2.72
CA LEU A 126 -14.19 26.61 2.33
C LEU A 126 -14.71 25.74 3.49
N VAL A 127 -15.88 26.07 4.02
CA VAL A 127 -16.52 25.29 5.08
C VAL A 127 -17.56 24.38 4.45
N ILE A 128 -17.39 23.06 4.59
CA ILE A 128 -18.37 22.07 4.12
C ILE A 128 -19.46 21.92 5.19
N HIS A 129 -20.71 22.16 4.79
CA HIS A 129 -21.87 22.06 5.68
C HIS A 129 -22.43 20.64 5.73
N ALA A 130 -22.42 19.96 4.58
CA ALA A 130 -22.91 18.59 4.45
C ALA A 130 -22.29 17.89 3.24
N HIS A 131 -22.30 16.56 3.28
CA HIS A 131 -21.93 15.68 2.18
C HIS A 131 -22.97 14.56 2.02
N ALA A 132 -22.94 13.88 0.89
CA ALA A 132 -23.80 12.73 0.60
C ALA A 132 -23.10 11.78 -0.38
N ASP A 133 -23.59 10.54 -0.45
CA ASP A 133 -23.26 9.59 -1.51
C ASP A 133 -24.30 9.72 -2.63
N ASP A 134 -23.84 10.00 -3.83
CA ASP A 134 -24.63 10.00 -5.07
C ASP A 134 -24.15 8.85 -5.96
N SER A 135 -24.77 7.68 -5.77
CA SER A 135 -24.50 6.47 -6.56
C SER A 135 -23.02 6.07 -6.57
N GLY A 136 -22.35 6.15 -5.40
CA GLY A 136 -20.92 5.86 -5.26
C GLY A 136 -20.00 7.04 -5.59
N THR A 137 -20.54 8.23 -5.86
CA THR A 137 -19.76 9.47 -5.99
C THR A 137 -20.03 10.40 -4.82
N THR A 138 -18.96 10.86 -4.16
CA THR A 138 -19.09 11.86 -3.09
C THR A 138 -19.54 13.20 -3.65
N VAL A 139 -20.61 13.76 -3.08
CA VAL A 139 -21.09 15.12 -3.35
C VAL A 139 -21.14 15.93 -2.05
N ALA A 140 -20.92 17.23 -2.12
CA ALA A 140 -20.91 18.07 -0.92
C ALA A 140 -21.43 19.48 -1.19
N VAL A 141 -21.89 20.15 -0.13
CA VAL A 141 -22.29 21.55 -0.17
C VAL A 141 -21.49 22.35 0.86
N GLY A 142 -20.92 23.46 0.43
CA GLY A 142 -20.08 24.30 1.28
C GLY A 142 -20.19 25.77 0.97
N THR A 143 -19.65 26.59 1.86
CA THR A 143 -19.57 28.04 1.69
C THR A 143 -18.16 28.53 1.93
N TYR A 144 -17.64 29.29 0.96
CA TYR A 144 -16.41 30.05 1.13
C TYR A 144 -16.60 31.13 2.20
N ARG A 145 -15.59 31.39 3.01
CA ARG A 145 -15.63 32.47 4.02
C ARG A 145 -15.97 33.85 3.44
N GLU A 146 -15.72 34.05 2.16
CA GLU A 146 -16.04 35.27 1.41
C GLU A 146 -17.52 35.37 0.96
N GLY A 147 -18.33 34.33 1.23
CA GLY A 147 -19.79 34.35 1.15
C GLY A 147 -20.40 33.44 0.07
N LYS A 148 -19.65 33.08 -0.97
CA LYS A 148 -20.15 32.24 -2.07
C LYS A 148 -20.37 30.80 -1.61
N SER A 149 -21.56 30.25 -1.89
CA SER A 149 -21.87 28.86 -1.59
C SER A 149 -21.76 28.00 -2.86
N ILE A 150 -21.33 26.76 -2.72
CA ILE A 150 -21.00 25.86 -3.83
C ILE A 150 -21.56 24.47 -3.59
N TYR A 151 -21.88 23.80 -4.69
CA TYR A 151 -22.09 22.36 -4.76
C TYR A 151 -20.84 21.73 -5.37
N LEU A 152 -20.30 20.72 -4.71
CA LEU A 152 -19.15 19.93 -5.12
C LEU A 152 -19.60 18.56 -5.60
N HIS A 153 -18.96 18.09 -6.67
CA HIS A 153 -19.11 16.74 -7.19
C HIS A 153 -17.75 16.08 -7.37
N GLY A 154 -17.63 14.82 -6.97
CA GLY A 154 -16.41 14.05 -7.08
C GLY A 154 -15.45 14.25 -5.90
N GLU A 155 -14.40 13.43 -5.92
CA GLU A 155 -13.37 13.35 -4.89
C GLU A 155 -11.97 13.45 -5.49
N ASN A 156 -10.97 13.63 -4.62
CA ASN A 156 -9.57 13.74 -5.02
C ASN A 156 -9.39 14.75 -6.16
N HIS A 157 -8.66 14.37 -7.20
CA HIS A 157 -8.37 15.19 -8.36
C HIS A 157 -9.53 15.33 -9.37
N LEU A 158 -10.69 14.71 -9.10
CA LEU A 158 -11.95 14.92 -9.84
C LEU A 158 -12.91 15.87 -9.15
N ARG A 159 -12.56 16.38 -7.98
CA ARG A 159 -13.43 17.29 -7.24
C ARG A 159 -13.65 18.57 -8.03
N GLN A 160 -14.91 18.86 -8.34
CA GLN A 160 -15.29 20.01 -9.15
C GLN A 160 -16.46 20.77 -8.53
N ILE A 161 -16.56 22.06 -8.83
CA ILE A 161 -17.73 22.87 -8.52
C ILE A 161 -18.80 22.61 -9.59
N ALA A 162 -19.87 21.91 -9.23
CA ALA A 162 -20.95 21.62 -10.17
C ALA A 162 -22.03 22.72 -10.19
N ASP A 163 -22.19 23.44 -9.08
CA ASP A 163 -23.14 24.56 -9.01
C ASP A 163 -22.71 25.61 -7.96
N THR A 164 -23.27 26.81 -8.05
CA THR A 164 -22.99 27.91 -7.14
C THR A 164 -24.25 28.67 -6.73
N PHE A 165 -24.27 29.14 -5.48
CA PHE A 165 -25.43 29.81 -4.89
C PHE A 165 -24.99 31.08 -4.16
N ASP A 166 -25.89 32.07 -4.17
CA ASP A 166 -25.67 33.36 -3.51
C ASP A 166 -25.78 33.28 -1.98
N ALA A 167 -26.44 32.23 -1.45
CA ALA A 167 -26.65 32.07 -0.01
C ALA A 167 -26.53 30.60 0.46
N PRO A 168 -25.97 30.36 1.66
CA PRO A 168 -25.83 29.00 2.23
C PRO A 168 -27.17 28.28 2.38
N ALA A 169 -28.23 29.00 2.78
CA ALA A 169 -29.55 28.43 2.96
C ALA A 169 -30.15 27.89 1.64
N GLN A 170 -29.90 28.60 0.54
CA GLN A 170 -30.34 28.15 -0.79
C GLN A 170 -29.58 26.91 -1.23
N ALA A 171 -28.25 26.89 -1.02
CA ALA A 171 -27.40 25.74 -1.35
C ALA A 171 -27.82 24.49 -0.56
N LEU A 172 -28.02 24.62 0.76
CA LEU A 172 -28.46 23.52 1.62
C LEU A 172 -29.85 23.00 1.24
N ALA A 173 -30.81 23.89 0.97
CA ALA A 173 -32.15 23.47 0.57
C ALA A 173 -32.18 22.78 -0.81
N ALA A 174 -31.28 23.16 -1.72
CA ALA A 174 -31.10 22.46 -3.00
C ALA A 174 -30.45 21.09 -2.80
N PHE A 175 -29.42 21.01 -1.95
CA PHE A 175 -28.71 19.78 -1.63
C PHE A 175 -29.61 18.75 -0.92
N GLU A 176 -30.36 19.17 0.09
CA GLU A 176 -31.29 18.33 0.85
C GLU A 176 -32.41 17.77 -0.04
N ARG A 177 -32.88 18.55 -1.02
CA ARG A 177 -33.91 18.08 -1.96
C ARG A 177 -33.44 16.93 -2.85
N LEU A 178 -32.16 16.93 -3.21
CA LEU A 178 -31.57 15.92 -4.10
C LEU A 178 -31.07 14.70 -3.31
N HIS A 179 -30.47 14.93 -2.15
CA HIS A 179 -29.66 13.95 -1.43
C HIS A 179 -30.11 13.68 0.01
N GLY A 180 -31.29 14.15 0.40
CA GLY A 180 -31.75 14.10 1.80
C GLY A 180 -31.68 12.71 2.44
N ASP A 181 -31.84 11.64 1.67
CA ASP A 181 -31.80 10.26 2.16
C ASP A 181 -30.38 9.78 2.53
N THR A 182 -29.33 10.33 1.91
CA THR A 182 -27.92 9.95 2.15
C THR A 182 -27.09 11.08 2.77
N MET A 183 -27.70 12.25 2.97
CA MET A 183 -27.07 13.46 3.51
C MET A 183 -26.56 13.27 4.94
N ARG A 184 -25.30 13.67 5.16
CA ARG A 184 -24.63 13.72 6.46
C ARG A 184 -24.08 15.12 6.70
N PRO A 185 -24.17 15.66 7.94
CA PRO A 185 -23.59 16.95 8.26
C PRO A 185 -22.05 16.90 8.23
N GLY A 186 -21.43 18.02 7.85
CA GLY A 186 -19.98 18.21 7.80
C GLY A 186 -19.31 17.70 6.52
N ALA A 187 -17.98 17.80 6.49
CA ALA A 187 -17.17 17.28 5.39
C ALA A 187 -17.26 15.75 5.31
N ALA A 188 -17.09 15.21 4.10
CA ALA A 188 -16.89 13.78 3.91
C ALA A 188 -15.62 13.33 4.66
N PRO A 189 -15.55 12.07 5.11
CA PRO A 189 -14.30 11.48 5.55
C PRO A 189 -13.19 11.70 4.50
N MET A 190 -11.96 11.90 4.95
CA MET A 190 -10.82 12.00 4.04
C MET A 190 -10.66 10.67 3.28
N THR A 191 -10.33 10.78 2.00
CA THR A 191 -9.93 9.62 1.20
C THR A 191 -8.50 9.20 1.57
N ASP A 192 -8.09 8.00 1.17
CA ASP A 192 -6.72 7.53 1.39
C ASP A 192 -5.68 8.42 0.71
N THR A 193 -5.97 8.89 -0.52
CA THR A 193 -5.15 9.89 -1.22
C THR A 193 -4.98 11.18 -0.39
N GLU A 194 -6.05 11.67 0.21
CA GLU A 194 -6.01 12.86 1.06
C GLU A 194 -5.26 12.61 2.37
N HIS A 195 -5.39 11.40 2.94
CA HIS A 195 -4.63 10.96 4.11
C HIS A 195 -3.14 10.90 3.82
N GLN A 196 -2.73 10.20 2.75
CA GLN A 196 -1.33 10.11 2.31
C GLN A 196 -0.74 11.50 2.03
N THR A 197 -1.52 12.38 1.37
CA THR A 197 -1.11 13.77 1.13
C THR A 197 -0.90 14.54 2.44
N ALA A 198 -1.77 14.37 3.42
CA ALA A 198 -1.65 15.02 4.72
C ALA A 198 -0.46 14.47 5.52
N GLU A 199 -0.25 13.16 5.51
CA GLU A 199 0.89 12.51 6.15
C GLU A 199 2.21 12.99 5.56
N ALA A 200 2.34 12.99 4.23
CA ALA A 200 3.56 13.44 3.55
C ALA A 200 3.99 14.87 3.94
N ARG A 201 3.03 15.75 4.22
CA ARG A 201 3.29 17.12 4.68
C ARG A 201 3.77 17.22 6.13
N THR A 202 3.50 16.21 6.95
CA THR A 202 3.79 16.22 8.40
C THR A 202 5.00 15.37 8.80
N THR A 203 5.30 14.30 8.06
CA THR A 203 6.34 13.31 8.40
C THR A 203 7.75 13.90 8.49
N LEU A 204 8.05 14.99 7.78
CA LEU A 204 9.36 15.68 7.84
C LEU A 204 9.48 16.67 9.02
N GLY A 205 8.38 17.09 9.65
CA GLY A 205 8.35 18.12 10.69
C GLY A 205 8.68 17.64 12.11
N ALA A 206 8.97 16.35 12.31
CA ALA A 206 9.46 15.85 13.58
C ALA A 206 10.97 16.16 13.70
N PRO A 207 11.43 16.99 14.65
CA PRO A 207 12.85 17.17 14.87
C PRO A 207 13.45 15.79 15.14
N ALA A 208 14.50 15.44 14.40
CA ALA A 208 15.34 14.30 14.70
C ALA A 208 15.94 14.50 16.10
N ALA A 209 15.21 14.08 17.13
CA ALA A 209 15.81 13.71 18.40
C ALA A 209 16.89 12.71 18.02
N ALA A 210 18.15 13.08 18.30
CA ALA A 210 19.31 12.24 18.08
C ALA A 210 18.92 10.80 18.39
N LYS A 211 18.87 9.98 17.34
CA LYS A 211 18.45 8.58 17.39
C LYS A 211 19.18 7.98 18.60
N PRO A 212 18.49 7.63 19.70
CA PRO A 212 19.09 6.74 20.67
C PRO A 212 19.44 5.53 19.83
N GLU A 213 20.72 5.17 19.81
CA GLU A 213 21.24 4.02 19.10
C GLU A 213 20.23 2.87 19.29
N GLN A 214 19.48 2.59 18.22
CA GLN A 214 18.35 1.69 18.27
C GLN A 214 18.94 0.36 18.71
N PRO A 215 18.51 -0.24 19.84
CA PRO A 215 19.08 -1.50 20.28
C PRO A 215 18.93 -2.46 19.11
N ALA A 216 20.04 -3.03 18.65
CA ALA A 216 20.12 -3.87 17.47
C ALA A 216 18.91 -4.82 17.45
N GLN A 217 17.97 -4.57 16.53
CA GLN A 217 16.82 -5.45 16.36
C GLN A 217 17.39 -6.81 15.99
N ARG A 218 17.12 -7.80 16.84
CA ARG A 218 17.67 -9.13 16.65
C ARG A 218 16.91 -9.80 15.50
N THR A 219 17.57 -9.88 14.36
CA THR A 219 17.09 -10.59 13.17
C THR A 219 17.29 -12.10 13.37
N GLU A 220 16.25 -12.88 13.14
CA GLU A 220 16.30 -14.35 13.17
C GLU A 220 16.02 -14.91 11.77
N THR A 221 16.82 -15.88 11.33
CA THR A 221 16.53 -16.67 10.13
C THR A 221 15.55 -17.77 10.49
N VAL A 222 14.42 -17.79 9.81
CA VAL A 222 13.31 -18.73 10.04
C VAL A 222 12.88 -19.38 8.72
N PRO A 223 12.13 -20.48 8.74
CA PRO A 223 11.49 -21.00 7.53
C PRO A 223 10.64 -19.92 6.85
N ALA A 224 10.55 -19.94 5.52
CA ALA A 224 9.86 -18.90 4.74
C ALA A 224 8.41 -18.67 5.20
N TYR A 225 7.68 -19.72 5.59
CA TYR A 225 6.30 -19.64 6.08
C TYR A 225 6.14 -18.93 7.44
N ALA A 226 7.22 -18.79 8.20
CA ALA A 226 7.26 -18.15 9.52
C ALA A 226 7.97 -16.78 9.51
N ALA A 227 8.41 -16.33 8.33
CA ALA A 227 9.07 -15.04 8.17
C ALA A 227 8.08 -13.87 8.27
N ASP A 228 8.60 -12.67 8.48
CA ASP A 228 7.79 -11.46 8.40
C ASP A 228 7.30 -11.22 6.96
N PRO A 229 6.20 -10.47 6.76
CA PRO A 229 5.67 -10.16 5.44
C PRO A 229 6.74 -9.55 4.51
N GLY A 230 7.59 -8.66 5.04
CA GLY A 230 8.58 -7.94 4.25
C GLY A 230 7.97 -6.81 3.42
N ASP A 231 8.78 -6.21 2.54
CA ASP A 231 8.37 -5.09 1.70
C ASP A 231 7.85 -5.60 0.34
N HIS A 232 6.52 -5.68 0.21
CA HIS A 232 5.88 -6.11 -1.03
C HIS A 232 5.96 -5.07 -2.15
N GLU A 233 6.05 -3.78 -1.81
CA GLU A 233 6.21 -2.71 -2.81
C GLU A 233 7.59 -2.82 -3.47
N ALA A 234 8.63 -3.00 -2.65
CA ALA A 234 9.99 -3.24 -3.13
C ALA A 234 10.06 -4.53 -3.97
N LEU A 235 9.32 -5.58 -3.59
CA LEU A 235 9.24 -6.81 -4.39
C LEU A 235 8.62 -6.56 -5.77
N LEU A 236 7.51 -5.82 -5.85
CA LEU A 236 6.86 -5.48 -7.11
C LEU A 236 7.79 -4.67 -8.03
N ASN A 237 8.42 -3.62 -7.47
CA ASN A 237 9.31 -2.76 -8.23
C ASN A 237 10.51 -3.54 -8.76
N HIS A 238 11.12 -4.40 -7.93
CA HIS A 238 12.20 -5.26 -8.37
C HIS A 238 11.77 -6.25 -9.48
N PHE A 239 10.56 -6.82 -9.38
CA PHE A 239 10.03 -7.68 -10.42
C PHE A 239 9.92 -6.93 -11.76
N LEU A 240 9.29 -5.75 -11.76
CA LEU A 240 9.13 -4.93 -12.97
C LEU A 240 10.47 -4.47 -13.55
N GLU A 241 11.43 -4.07 -12.70
CA GLU A 241 12.78 -3.66 -13.13
C GLU A 241 13.58 -4.81 -13.75
N SER A 242 13.38 -6.03 -13.26
CA SER A 242 14.11 -7.21 -13.72
C SER A 242 13.49 -7.90 -14.94
N GLN A 243 12.23 -7.60 -15.27
CA GLN A 243 11.46 -8.27 -16.32
C GLN A 243 11.02 -7.29 -17.42
N GLY A 244 11.83 -7.13 -18.46
CA GLY A 244 11.56 -6.17 -19.55
C GLY A 244 10.34 -6.48 -20.42
N GLU A 245 9.78 -7.69 -20.32
CA GLU A 245 8.56 -8.13 -21.02
C GLU A 245 7.27 -7.76 -20.26
N TRP A 246 7.39 -7.10 -19.11
CA TRP A 246 6.28 -6.72 -18.26
C TRP A 246 6.08 -5.22 -18.25
N GLU A 247 4.84 -4.81 -18.51
CA GLU A 247 4.41 -3.42 -18.47
C GLU A 247 3.61 -3.14 -17.20
N LYS A 248 3.90 -2.00 -16.58
CA LYS A 248 3.21 -1.50 -15.39
C LYS A 248 2.04 -0.62 -15.81
N TYR A 249 0.87 -0.93 -15.27
CA TYR A 249 -0.32 -0.09 -15.35
C TYR A 249 -0.79 0.21 -13.93
N ARG A 250 -1.35 1.40 -13.68
CA ARG A 250 -1.99 1.73 -12.40
C ARG A 250 -3.51 1.87 -12.61
N THR A 251 -4.29 1.42 -11.63
CA THR A 251 -5.72 1.73 -11.59
C THR A 251 -5.93 3.21 -11.31
N TRP A 252 -7.13 3.68 -11.59
CA TRP A 252 -7.50 5.08 -11.50
C TRP A 252 -7.24 5.72 -10.14
N ASP A 253 -7.52 4.98 -9.08
CA ASP A 253 -7.35 5.37 -7.69
C ASP A 253 -5.87 5.29 -7.23
N ASP A 254 -4.99 4.69 -8.05
CA ASP A 254 -3.58 4.37 -7.75
C ASP A 254 -3.40 3.32 -6.64
N ASN A 255 -4.51 2.82 -6.09
CA ASN A 255 -4.59 1.78 -5.06
C ASN A 255 -4.12 0.42 -5.59
N THR A 256 -4.12 0.20 -6.91
CA THR A 256 -3.69 -1.06 -7.51
C THR A 256 -2.71 -0.87 -8.67
N THR A 257 -1.57 -1.54 -8.60
CA THR A 257 -0.73 -1.79 -9.79
C THR A 257 -1.20 -3.04 -10.52
N ILE A 258 -1.38 -2.96 -11.82
CA ILE A 258 -1.54 -4.09 -12.73
C ILE A 258 -0.23 -4.23 -13.52
N ALA A 259 0.60 -5.20 -13.17
CA ALA A 259 1.69 -5.66 -14.01
C ALA A 259 1.12 -6.62 -15.06
N SER A 260 1.28 -6.31 -16.35
CA SER A 260 0.85 -7.18 -17.46
C SER A 260 2.03 -7.56 -18.33
N HIS A 261 2.13 -8.84 -18.65
CA HIS A 261 3.10 -9.32 -19.63
C HIS A 261 2.72 -8.85 -21.05
N GLU A 262 3.69 -8.65 -21.93
CA GLU A 262 3.49 -8.18 -23.32
C GLU A 262 2.52 -9.05 -24.14
N SER A 263 2.41 -10.34 -23.80
CA SER A 263 1.46 -11.27 -24.41
C SER A 263 0.00 -10.95 -24.05
N LEU A 264 -0.24 -10.08 -23.06
CA LEU A 264 -1.53 -9.77 -22.43
C LEU A 264 -2.26 -10.99 -21.84
N THR A 265 -1.56 -12.12 -21.69
CA THR A 265 -2.11 -13.37 -21.15
C THR A 265 -1.67 -13.66 -19.72
N LEU A 266 -0.80 -12.84 -19.13
CA LEU A 266 -0.41 -12.93 -17.73
C LEU A 266 -0.56 -11.57 -17.04
N ARG A 267 -1.10 -11.56 -15.82
CA ARG A 267 -1.27 -10.35 -15.02
C ARG A 267 -0.98 -10.61 -13.55
N ALA A 268 -0.31 -9.66 -12.90
CA ALA A 268 -0.24 -9.56 -11.46
C ALA A 268 -0.84 -8.21 -11.03
N LEU A 269 -1.91 -8.27 -10.28
CA LEU A 269 -2.52 -7.11 -9.62
C LEU A 269 -1.96 -7.04 -8.21
N PHE A 270 -1.52 -5.86 -7.81
CA PHE A 270 -0.97 -5.56 -6.52
C PHE A 270 -1.73 -4.41 -5.90
N ASP A 271 -2.41 -4.68 -4.79
CA ASP A 271 -3.17 -3.71 -4.02
C ASP A 271 -2.23 -3.05 -2.98
N HIS A 272 -1.98 -1.76 -3.16
CA HIS A 272 -1.10 -0.96 -2.30
C HIS A 272 -1.67 -0.84 -0.88
N ASP A 273 -3.00 -0.77 -0.77
CA ASP A 273 -3.74 -0.44 0.43
C ASP A 273 -4.22 -1.69 1.20
N ALA A 274 -4.11 -2.88 0.61
CA ALA A 274 -4.43 -4.12 1.30
C ALA A 274 -3.61 -4.27 2.60
N GLU A 275 -4.33 -4.39 3.72
CA GLU A 275 -3.80 -4.58 5.06
C GLU A 275 -4.10 -5.97 5.63
N SER A 276 -3.26 -6.43 6.56
CA SER A 276 -3.50 -7.64 7.36
C SER A 276 -3.90 -8.87 6.50
N ARG A 277 -5.20 -9.23 6.51
CA ARG A 277 -5.74 -10.40 5.81
C ARG A 277 -6.37 -10.08 4.47
N ASP A 278 -6.35 -8.82 4.06
CA ASP A 278 -6.88 -8.42 2.76
C ASP A 278 -5.99 -8.93 1.64
N THR A 279 -6.60 -9.13 0.48
CA THR A 279 -5.91 -9.64 -0.70
C THR A 279 -5.00 -8.55 -1.25
N LYS A 280 -3.69 -8.73 -1.08
CA LYS A 280 -2.67 -7.81 -1.57
C LYS A 280 -2.19 -8.13 -2.97
N TRP A 281 -2.21 -9.40 -3.34
CA TRP A 281 -1.83 -9.85 -4.68
C TRP A 281 -2.95 -10.64 -5.32
N THR A 282 -3.25 -10.36 -6.58
CA THR A 282 -4.07 -11.22 -7.45
C THR A 282 -3.28 -11.52 -8.72
N ILE A 283 -2.88 -12.77 -8.90
CA ILE A 283 -2.09 -13.22 -10.04
C ILE A 283 -2.98 -14.10 -10.92
N ALA A 284 -2.94 -13.90 -12.23
CA ALA A 284 -3.78 -14.64 -13.16
C ALA A 284 -3.10 -14.88 -14.51
N ALA A 285 -3.39 -16.05 -15.09
CA ALA A 285 -3.12 -16.35 -16.49
C ALA A 285 -4.42 -16.48 -17.27
N TYR A 286 -4.35 -16.23 -18.58
CA TYR A 286 -5.46 -16.26 -19.52
C TYR A 286 -5.05 -17.11 -20.73
N GLU A 287 -6.03 -17.80 -21.33
CA GLU A 287 -5.78 -18.60 -22.53
C GLU A 287 -5.46 -17.72 -23.75
N SER A 288 -6.05 -16.53 -23.82
CA SER A 288 -5.78 -15.49 -24.80
C SER A 288 -6.06 -14.12 -24.21
N PRO A 289 -5.62 -13.01 -24.83
CA PRO A 289 -5.86 -11.65 -24.31
C PRO A 289 -7.35 -11.29 -24.08
N VAL A 290 -8.26 -12.00 -24.75
CA VAL A 290 -9.72 -11.79 -24.68
C VAL A 290 -10.49 -12.97 -24.10
N SER A 291 -9.79 -14.06 -23.73
CA SER A 291 -10.41 -15.24 -23.17
C SER A 291 -10.67 -15.08 -21.66
N GLY A 292 -11.48 -15.99 -21.12
CA GLY A 292 -11.58 -16.16 -19.68
C GLY A 292 -10.24 -16.53 -19.04
N ARG A 293 -10.17 -16.31 -17.72
CA ARG A 293 -9.04 -16.67 -16.88
C ARG A 293 -8.80 -18.18 -16.91
N LEU A 294 -7.55 -18.56 -17.21
CA LEU A 294 -7.09 -19.95 -17.18
C LEU A 294 -6.95 -20.42 -15.73
N TRP A 295 -6.22 -19.65 -14.92
CA TRP A 295 -6.06 -19.86 -13.49
C TRP A 295 -5.82 -18.53 -12.78
N HIS A 296 -6.03 -18.49 -11.46
CA HIS A 296 -5.54 -17.41 -10.61
C HIS A 296 -5.06 -17.91 -9.25
N ALA A 297 -4.27 -17.04 -8.61
CA ALA A 297 -3.94 -17.08 -7.21
C ALA A 297 -4.23 -15.71 -6.56
N THR A 298 -4.56 -15.70 -5.28
CA THR A 298 -4.57 -14.50 -4.45
C THR A 298 -3.66 -14.70 -3.25
N ALA A 299 -2.99 -13.64 -2.77
CA ALA A 299 -2.17 -13.68 -1.56
C ALA A 299 -2.51 -12.51 -0.64
N THR A 300 -2.59 -12.78 0.67
CA THR A 300 -2.87 -11.76 1.69
C THR A 300 -1.69 -10.81 1.92
N ALA A 301 -1.96 -9.61 2.45
CA ALA A 301 -0.95 -8.58 2.76
C ALA A 301 0.16 -9.02 3.71
N THR A 302 -0.10 -10.02 4.56
CA THR A 302 0.86 -10.57 5.51
C THR A 302 1.64 -11.78 4.97
N THR A 303 1.46 -12.15 3.71
CA THR A 303 2.18 -13.29 3.11
C THR A 303 3.67 -12.97 3.01
N PRO A 304 4.60 -13.79 3.50
CA PRO A 304 6.04 -13.52 3.37
C PRO A 304 6.49 -13.28 1.92
N VAL A 305 7.24 -12.20 1.68
CA VAL A 305 7.72 -11.80 0.34
C VAL A 305 8.50 -12.89 -0.39
N GLN A 306 9.14 -13.83 0.30
CA GLN A 306 9.84 -14.95 -0.36
C GLN A 306 8.84 -15.86 -1.11
N ILE A 307 7.68 -16.12 -0.50
CA ILE A 307 6.65 -16.97 -1.10
C ILE A 307 5.97 -16.23 -2.26
N VAL A 308 5.70 -14.93 -2.11
CA VAL A 308 5.16 -14.11 -3.21
C VAL A 308 6.17 -13.97 -4.35
N ARG A 309 7.46 -13.85 -4.05
CA ARG A 309 8.52 -13.86 -5.07
C ARG A 309 8.52 -15.15 -5.87
N THR A 310 8.36 -16.30 -5.23
CA THR A 310 8.22 -17.59 -5.92
C THR A 310 7.03 -17.59 -6.89
N LEU A 311 5.87 -17.05 -6.47
CA LEU A 311 4.73 -16.88 -7.37
C LEU A 311 5.03 -16.00 -8.59
N LEU A 312 5.70 -14.86 -8.38
CA LEU A 312 6.06 -13.92 -9.45
C LEU A 312 7.12 -14.50 -10.39
N ASN A 313 8.11 -15.21 -9.86
CA ASN A 313 9.14 -15.86 -10.67
C ASN A 313 8.55 -16.95 -11.56
N ALA A 314 7.68 -17.79 -11.02
CA ALA A 314 7.00 -18.82 -11.79
C ALA A 314 6.02 -18.22 -12.83
N LEU A 315 5.50 -17.02 -12.56
CA LEU A 315 4.72 -16.27 -13.54
C LEU A 315 5.58 -15.82 -14.73
N ALA A 316 6.86 -15.47 -14.49
CA ALA A 316 7.79 -15.02 -15.52
C ALA A 316 8.48 -16.17 -16.28
N SER A 317 8.53 -17.40 -15.74
CA SER A 317 9.36 -18.49 -16.27
C SER A 317 8.77 -19.31 -17.42
N GLY A 318 7.62 -18.95 -18.01
CA GLY A 318 6.97 -19.80 -19.02
C GLY A 318 6.11 -20.93 -18.43
N ASP A 319 6.37 -21.31 -17.18
CA ASP A 319 5.63 -22.34 -16.43
C ASP A 319 4.19 -21.90 -16.10
N ALA A 320 3.93 -20.59 -16.17
CA ALA A 320 2.63 -19.96 -15.98
C ALA A 320 1.54 -20.45 -16.97
N TRP A 321 1.92 -20.86 -18.18
CA TRP A 321 0.96 -21.34 -19.18
C TRP A 321 0.60 -22.82 -18.98
N GLY A 322 1.42 -23.56 -18.23
CA GLY A 322 1.32 -25.02 -18.13
C GLY A 322 1.58 -25.74 -19.47
N SER A 323 1.70 -27.06 -19.42
CA SER A 323 1.83 -27.89 -20.61
C SER A 323 0.47 -28.06 -21.33
N GLY A 324 -0.01 -27.03 -22.04
CA GLY A 324 -1.18 -27.09 -22.93
C GLY A 324 -2.55 -26.83 -22.26
N PRO A 325 -3.67 -27.00 -23.00
CA PRO A 325 -4.99 -26.56 -22.54
C PRO A 325 -5.36 -27.22 -21.21
N ALA A 326 -5.65 -26.37 -20.21
CA ALA A 326 -5.86 -26.70 -18.80
C ALA A 326 -6.40 -28.11 -18.52
N THR A 327 -5.50 -28.99 -18.09
CA THR A 327 -5.84 -30.34 -17.64
C THR A 327 -6.35 -30.31 -16.20
N SER A 328 -7.43 -31.05 -15.93
CA SER A 328 -7.96 -31.26 -14.58
C SER A 328 -6.89 -31.85 -13.65
N VAL A 329 -6.98 -31.53 -12.35
CA VAL A 329 -6.06 -32.07 -11.33
C VAL A 329 -6.24 -33.59 -11.21
N PHE A 330 -5.18 -34.36 -11.46
CA PHE A 330 -5.12 -35.81 -11.22
C PHE A 330 -4.37 -36.12 -9.93
N GLU A 331 -4.55 -37.32 -9.38
CA GLU A 331 -3.86 -37.77 -8.16
C GLU A 331 -2.33 -37.72 -8.29
N THR A 332 -1.80 -38.04 -9.47
CA THR A 332 -0.37 -37.92 -9.79
C THR A 332 0.10 -36.47 -9.70
N THR A 333 -0.69 -35.52 -10.19
CA THR A 333 -0.40 -34.08 -10.11
C THR A 333 -0.35 -33.59 -8.68
N ILE A 334 -1.27 -34.06 -7.82
CA ILE A 334 -1.29 -33.72 -6.38
C ILE A 334 -0.01 -34.26 -5.71
N ALA A 335 0.37 -35.50 -6.01
CA ALA A 335 1.56 -36.12 -5.44
C ALA A 335 2.84 -35.40 -5.87
N GLU A 336 2.98 -35.03 -7.15
CA GLU A 336 4.13 -34.28 -7.66
C GLU A 336 4.20 -32.86 -7.09
N ALA A 337 3.07 -32.16 -7.05
CA ALA A 337 2.96 -30.81 -6.51
C ALA A 337 3.22 -30.73 -5.00
N THR A 338 3.04 -31.82 -4.25
CA THR A 338 3.21 -31.83 -2.78
C THR A 338 4.39 -32.67 -2.32
N ARG A 339 5.14 -33.28 -3.24
CA ARG A 339 6.35 -34.05 -2.97
C ARG A 339 7.36 -33.31 -2.10
N PRO A 340 7.66 -32.01 -2.32
CA PRO A 340 8.61 -31.29 -1.46
C PRO A 340 8.19 -31.25 0.02
N LEU A 341 6.87 -31.20 0.32
CA LEU A 341 6.37 -31.23 1.69
C LEU A 341 6.61 -32.61 2.32
N ALA A 342 6.31 -33.68 1.59
CA ALA A 342 6.52 -35.04 2.04
C ALA A 342 8.01 -35.33 2.30
N ASP A 343 8.88 -34.88 1.39
CA ASP A 343 10.34 -35.01 1.52
C ASP A 343 10.88 -34.24 2.73
N ALA A 344 10.26 -33.09 3.08
CA ALA A 344 10.55 -32.32 4.29
C ALA A 344 9.86 -32.86 5.56
N GLY A 345 9.18 -34.01 5.48
CA GLY A 345 8.55 -34.69 6.62
C GLY A 345 7.23 -34.08 7.09
N TRP A 346 6.56 -33.26 6.26
CA TRP A 346 5.23 -32.75 6.56
C TRP A 346 4.21 -33.90 6.54
N LYS A 347 3.22 -33.83 7.44
CA LYS A 347 2.23 -34.89 7.58
C LYS A 347 1.04 -34.63 6.67
N GLY A 348 0.84 -35.50 5.68
CA GLY A 348 -0.37 -35.55 4.87
C GLY A 348 -1.50 -36.30 5.59
N THR A 349 -2.69 -35.70 5.65
CA THR A 349 -3.92 -36.31 6.17
C THR A 349 -5.06 -36.12 5.18
N ILE A 350 -5.95 -37.10 5.11
CA ILE A 350 -7.15 -37.06 4.27
C ILE A 350 -8.34 -36.98 5.21
N ASP A 351 -9.15 -35.92 5.08
CA ASP A 351 -10.37 -35.70 5.85
C ASP A 351 -11.53 -35.41 4.90
N GLY A 352 -12.29 -36.46 4.56
CA GLY A 352 -13.42 -36.39 3.64
C GLY A 352 -13.02 -35.85 2.28
N ARG A 353 -13.43 -34.60 1.99
CA ARG A 353 -13.14 -33.92 0.71
C ARG A 353 -11.81 -33.18 0.69
N TRP A 354 -11.11 -33.12 1.82
CA TRP A 354 -9.89 -32.34 1.98
C TRP A 354 -8.66 -33.23 2.11
N ILE A 355 -7.57 -32.82 1.47
CA ILE A 355 -6.24 -33.36 1.74
C ILE A 355 -5.42 -32.23 2.34
N ARG A 356 -4.81 -32.47 3.50
CA ARG A 356 -4.06 -31.44 4.24
C ARG A 356 -2.65 -31.91 4.56
N TRP A 357 -1.68 -31.06 4.29
CA TRP A 357 -0.28 -31.21 4.73
C TRP A 357 0.01 -30.15 5.78
N GLU A 358 0.59 -30.54 6.91
CA GLU A 358 0.96 -29.62 7.99
C GLU A 358 2.44 -29.75 8.35
N ALA A 359 3.07 -28.61 8.65
CA ALA A 359 4.46 -28.54 9.06
C ALA A 359 4.69 -29.30 10.38
N ALA A 360 5.81 -30.01 10.48
CA ALA A 360 6.16 -30.78 11.68
C ALA A 360 6.76 -29.93 12.83
N GLY A 361 6.80 -28.60 12.70
CA GLY A 361 7.49 -27.66 13.59
C GLY A 361 6.59 -26.97 14.63
N GLY A 362 7.18 -26.05 15.40
CA GLY A 362 6.47 -25.27 16.43
C GLY A 362 5.64 -24.10 15.87
N GLU A 363 5.88 -23.70 14.63
CA GLU A 363 5.12 -22.70 13.89
C GLU A 363 4.12 -23.42 12.98
N ALA A 364 2.85 -23.05 13.05
CA ALA A 364 1.81 -23.72 12.27
C ALA A 364 1.77 -23.17 10.84
N ALA A 365 1.77 -24.09 9.88
CA ALA A 365 1.66 -23.82 8.45
C ALA A 365 1.13 -25.06 7.74
N GLY A 366 0.49 -24.86 6.59
CA GLY A 366 -0.13 -25.97 5.89
C GLY A 366 -0.49 -25.68 4.45
N VAL A 367 -0.76 -26.77 3.73
CA VAL A 367 -1.38 -26.77 2.42
C VAL A 367 -2.66 -27.59 2.49
N LEU A 368 -3.75 -27.06 1.95
CA LEU A 368 -5.06 -27.70 1.90
C LEU A 368 -5.50 -27.81 0.45
N PHE A 369 -5.83 -29.01 0.02
CA PHE A 369 -6.48 -29.30 -1.26
C PHE A 369 -7.95 -29.65 -1.02
N ASP A 370 -8.87 -29.00 -1.74
CA ASP A 370 -10.30 -29.30 -1.72
C ASP A 370 -10.71 -30.03 -3.01
N ALA A 371 -10.91 -31.35 -2.89
CA ALA A 371 -11.27 -32.21 -4.02
C ALA A 371 -12.65 -31.88 -4.61
N PHE A 372 -13.54 -31.23 -3.84
CA PHE A 372 -14.85 -30.80 -4.33
C PHE A 372 -14.74 -29.51 -5.15
N ALA A 373 -13.92 -28.56 -4.72
CA ALA A 373 -13.62 -27.36 -5.50
C ALA A 373 -12.90 -27.71 -6.82
N ALA A 374 -11.99 -28.69 -6.79
CA ALA A 374 -11.30 -29.17 -7.98
C ALA A 374 -12.24 -29.68 -9.10
N GLN A 375 -13.39 -30.25 -8.73
CA GLN A 375 -14.38 -30.77 -9.68
C GLN A 375 -15.33 -29.68 -10.23
N LYS A 376 -15.24 -28.45 -9.72
CA LYS A 376 -16.11 -27.33 -10.11
C LYS A 376 -15.26 -26.18 -10.68
N PRO A 377 -14.86 -26.26 -11.97
CA PRO A 377 -13.94 -25.29 -12.58
C PRO A 377 -14.47 -23.84 -12.63
N HIS A 378 -15.77 -23.61 -12.42
CA HIS A 378 -16.39 -22.29 -12.35
C HIS A 378 -16.76 -21.86 -10.92
N SER A 379 -16.37 -22.64 -9.90
CA SER A 379 -16.59 -22.31 -8.50
C SER A 379 -15.66 -21.19 -8.06
N LEU A 380 -16.18 -20.26 -7.26
CA LEU A 380 -15.37 -19.22 -6.59
C LEU A 380 -14.57 -19.77 -5.39
N LEU A 381 -14.78 -21.05 -5.03
CA LEU A 381 -14.03 -21.69 -3.95
C LEU A 381 -12.58 -21.97 -4.38
N PRO A 382 -11.59 -21.67 -3.53
CA PRO A 382 -10.22 -22.04 -3.81
C PRO A 382 -10.07 -23.57 -3.80
N THR A 383 -9.30 -24.09 -4.75
CA THR A 383 -8.95 -25.53 -4.78
C THR A 383 -7.75 -25.82 -3.91
N TRP A 384 -6.80 -24.88 -3.87
CA TRP A 384 -5.63 -24.95 -3.00
C TRP A 384 -5.64 -23.77 -2.05
N THR A 385 -5.38 -24.02 -0.77
CA THR A 385 -5.12 -22.99 0.22
C THR A 385 -3.79 -23.29 0.90
N VAL A 386 -2.83 -22.39 0.71
CA VAL A 386 -1.55 -22.40 1.41
C VAL A 386 -1.65 -21.37 2.53
N TRP A 387 -1.15 -21.69 3.71
CA TRP A 387 -1.26 -20.80 4.86
C TRP A 387 -0.11 -20.93 5.84
N GLY A 388 0.09 -19.88 6.64
CA GLY A 388 0.97 -19.88 7.80
C GLY A 388 0.38 -19.09 8.98
N GLY A 389 0.90 -19.35 10.17
CA GLY A 389 0.41 -18.79 11.43
C GLY A 389 -0.50 -19.74 12.19
N ASN A 390 -1.67 -19.29 12.63
CA ASN A 390 -2.47 -20.06 13.61
C ASN A 390 -3.01 -21.40 13.08
N ALA A 391 -3.97 -21.36 12.15
CA ALA A 391 -4.68 -22.53 11.65
C ALA A 391 -5.29 -22.21 10.28
N ALA A 392 -5.65 -23.25 9.52
CA ALA A 392 -6.18 -23.12 8.16
C ALA A 392 -7.46 -22.27 8.06
N ASP A 393 -8.29 -22.23 9.11
CA ASP A 393 -9.53 -21.46 9.18
C ASP A 393 -9.31 -20.01 9.65
N ARG A 394 -8.20 -19.72 10.31
CA ARG A 394 -7.83 -18.37 10.80
C ARG A 394 -6.35 -18.09 10.58
N PRO A 395 -5.87 -18.14 9.34
CA PRO A 395 -4.45 -18.02 9.06
C PRO A 395 -3.94 -16.62 9.38
N THR A 396 -2.64 -16.50 9.65
CA THR A 396 -2.00 -15.18 9.74
C THR A 396 -1.82 -14.60 8.35
N TRP A 397 -1.49 -15.46 7.38
CA TRP A 397 -1.43 -15.16 5.96
C TRP A 397 -1.89 -16.37 5.14
N ALA A 398 -2.43 -16.14 3.95
CA ALA A 398 -2.88 -17.21 3.06
C ALA A 398 -2.65 -16.89 1.58
N ILE A 399 -2.42 -17.94 0.80
CA ILE A 399 -2.49 -17.94 -0.66
C ILE A 399 -3.60 -18.88 -1.09
N GLN A 400 -4.51 -18.41 -1.92
CA GLN A 400 -5.62 -19.20 -2.47
C GLN A 400 -5.42 -19.39 -3.96
N LEU A 401 -5.45 -20.64 -4.43
CA LEU A 401 -5.25 -20.95 -5.85
C LEU A 401 -6.43 -21.73 -6.44
N SER A 402 -6.72 -21.41 -7.70
CA SER A 402 -7.84 -21.95 -8.47
C SER A 402 -7.63 -23.40 -8.92
N PRO A 403 -8.67 -24.11 -9.42
CA PRO A 403 -8.57 -25.51 -9.84
C PRO A 403 -7.55 -25.80 -10.94
N LYS A 404 -7.26 -24.81 -11.79
CA LYS A 404 -6.44 -24.97 -13.00
C LYS A 404 -5.00 -24.47 -12.82
N THR A 405 -4.59 -24.23 -11.57
CA THR A 405 -3.24 -23.79 -11.28
C THR A 405 -2.20 -24.84 -11.74
N PRO A 406 -1.12 -24.43 -12.44
CA PRO A 406 -0.10 -25.34 -12.92
C PRO A 406 0.54 -26.16 -11.80
N ALA A 407 0.87 -27.42 -12.09
CA ALA A 407 1.50 -28.32 -11.14
C ALA A 407 2.91 -27.85 -10.74
N GLU A 408 3.66 -27.30 -11.68
CA GLU A 408 4.99 -26.74 -11.47
C GLU A 408 4.93 -25.52 -10.53
N LEU A 409 3.97 -24.62 -10.73
CA LEU A 409 3.73 -23.51 -9.80
C LEU A 409 3.45 -24.01 -8.38
N LEU A 410 2.60 -25.03 -8.22
CA LEU A 410 2.33 -25.62 -6.90
C LEU A 410 3.57 -26.30 -6.32
N HIS A 411 4.37 -26.95 -7.15
CA HIS A 411 5.64 -27.56 -6.75
C HIS A 411 6.62 -26.51 -6.23
N ASP A 412 6.77 -25.38 -6.92
CA ASP A 412 7.67 -24.30 -6.50
C ASP A 412 7.23 -23.67 -5.18
N ILE A 413 5.93 -23.42 -5.02
CA ILE A 413 5.39 -22.92 -3.76
C ILE A 413 5.65 -23.92 -2.64
N THR A 414 5.36 -25.20 -2.84
CA THR A 414 5.57 -26.20 -1.79
C THR A 414 7.05 -26.44 -1.49
N PHE A 415 7.92 -26.29 -2.48
CA PHE A 415 9.36 -26.31 -2.30
C PHE A 415 9.82 -25.14 -1.44
N GLU A 416 9.35 -23.92 -1.72
CA GLU A 416 9.63 -22.73 -0.91
C GLU A 416 9.11 -22.88 0.53
N LEU A 417 7.93 -23.47 0.73
CA LEU A 417 7.42 -23.76 2.09
C LEU A 417 8.29 -24.78 2.83
N ALA A 418 8.76 -25.81 2.13
CA ALA A 418 9.50 -26.90 2.74
C ALA A 418 10.95 -26.50 3.07
N HIS A 419 11.60 -25.72 2.21
CA HIS A 419 13.04 -25.49 2.24
C HIS A 419 13.45 -24.02 2.24
N GLY A 420 12.53 -23.12 1.91
CA GLY A 420 12.77 -21.69 1.85
C GLY A 420 13.07 -21.08 3.22
N GLN A 421 13.81 -19.99 3.22
CA GLN A 421 14.21 -19.27 4.42
C GLN A 421 13.87 -17.79 4.28
N GLY A 422 13.45 -17.19 5.38
CA GLY A 422 13.18 -15.76 5.48
C GLY A 422 13.69 -15.17 6.79
N VAL A 423 13.35 -13.91 6.97
CA VAL A 423 13.79 -13.12 8.12
C VAL A 423 12.58 -12.77 8.98
N ARG A 424 12.74 -12.92 10.30
CA ARG A 424 11.81 -12.45 11.31
C ARG A 424 12.50 -11.48 12.26
N HIS A 425 11.86 -10.37 12.57
CA HIS A 425 12.32 -9.40 13.55
C HIS A 425 11.77 -9.79 14.92
N ALA A 426 12.66 -10.17 15.84
CA ALA A 426 12.23 -10.45 17.20
C ALA A 426 11.83 -9.12 17.89
N LEU A 427 10.59 -9.02 18.34
CA LEU A 427 10.20 -7.96 19.28
C LEU A 427 11.07 -8.09 20.55
N PRO A 428 11.57 -6.97 21.12
CA PRO A 428 12.28 -7.03 22.38
C PRO A 428 11.34 -7.61 23.44
N VAL A 429 11.72 -8.78 23.98
CA VAL A 429 11.06 -9.33 25.17
C VAL A 429 11.14 -8.25 26.24
N PRO A 430 10.01 -7.77 26.80
CA PRO A 430 10.05 -6.88 27.94
C PRO A 430 10.83 -7.61 29.02
N THR A 431 12.00 -7.07 29.38
CA THR A 431 12.76 -7.60 30.51
C THR A 431 11.88 -7.39 31.72
N ARG A 432 11.19 -8.46 32.13
CA ARG A 432 10.38 -8.49 33.34
C ARG A 432 11.31 -8.00 34.46
N PRO A 433 11.00 -6.91 35.18
CA PRO A 433 11.81 -6.51 36.31
C PRO A 433 11.92 -7.72 37.21
N ALA A 434 13.16 -8.13 37.52
CA ALA A 434 13.42 -9.19 38.46
C ALA A 434 12.57 -8.89 39.70
N ALA A 435 11.63 -9.78 40.00
CA ALA A 435 10.91 -9.74 41.25
C ALA A 435 12.00 -9.81 42.32
N GLN A 436 12.30 -8.67 42.93
CA GLN A 436 13.12 -8.61 44.12
C GLN A 436 12.39 -9.51 45.10
N THR A 437 13.02 -10.65 45.38
CA THR A 437 12.68 -11.53 46.48
C THR A 437 12.76 -10.68 47.73
N HIS A 438 11.62 -10.12 48.14
CA HIS A 438 11.43 -9.71 49.52
C HIS A 438 11.61 -10.97 50.35
N GLN A 439 12.78 -11.11 50.95
CA GLN A 439 12.99 -12.01 52.07
C GLN A 439 11.88 -11.71 53.09
N PRO A 440 11.05 -12.69 53.48
CA PRO A 440 10.17 -12.50 54.62
C PRO A 440 11.05 -12.33 55.85
N MET A 441 10.96 -11.15 56.49
CA MET A 441 11.45 -10.95 57.85
C MET A 441 10.88 -12.07 58.72
N LEU A 442 11.77 -12.92 59.23
CA LEU A 442 11.47 -13.88 60.29
C LEU A 442 11.03 -13.09 61.53
N ILE A 443 9.72 -12.95 61.71
CA ILE A 443 9.14 -12.52 62.97
C ILE A 443 9.38 -13.65 63.97
N ARG A 444 10.31 -13.40 64.89
CA ARG A 444 10.67 -14.29 65.99
C ARG A 444 9.47 -14.40 66.94
N ALA A 445 8.86 -15.58 67.03
CA ALA A 445 7.78 -15.85 67.97
C ALA A 445 8.28 -15.74 69.43
N PRO A 446 7.47 -15.20 70.36
CA PRO A 446 7.85 -15.11 71.77
C PRO A 446 7.73 -16.47 72.46
N THR A 447 8.78 -16.82 73.19
CA THR A 447 8.91 -18.03 73.99
C THR A 447 7.88 -18.04 75.13
N VAL A 448 6.90 -18.95 75.08
CA VAL A 448 6.02 -19.22 76.22
C VAL A 448 6.74 -20.15 77.20
N ARG A 449 7.04 -19.65 78.39
CA ARG A 449 7.48 -20.46 79.54
C ARG A 449 6.30 -21.26 80.08
N SER A 450 6.40 -22.57 80.02
CA SER A 450 5.55 -23.49 80.78
C SER A 450 5.91 -23.43 82.27
N THR A 451 4.88 -23.38 83.13
CA THR A 451 4.96 -23.72 84.55
C THR A 451 3.90 -24.78 84.84
N PRO A 452 4.24 -25.92 85.46
CA PRO A 452 3.26 -26.90 85.89
C PRO A 452 2.83 -26.62 87.34
N GLY A 453 1.55 -26.81 87.64
CA GLY A 453 1.03 -26.66 88.99
C GLY A 453 -0.38 -27.23 89.18
N ARG A 454 -0.52 -28.56 89.09
CA ARG A 454 -1.06 -29.46 90.14
C ARG A 454 -1.34 -30.85 89.59
#